data_AF-A0AAD0YUD1-F1
#
_entry.id   AF-A0AAD0YUD1-F1
#
_cell.length_a   1.000
_cell.length_b   1.000
_cell.length_c   1.000
_cell.angle_alpha   90.00
_cell.angle_beta   90.00
_cell.angle_gamma   90.00
#
_symmetry.space_group_name_H-M   'P 1'
#
loop_
_entity.id
_entity.type
_entity.pdbx_description
1 polymer ?
#
loop_
_entity_poly.entity_id
_entity_poly.type
_entity_poly.pdbx_seq_one_letter_code
_entity_poly.pdbx_strand_id
1 'polypeptide(L)'
;MQLANTAGERRLDLDSTIYFLSISSCVILLALGGLFRAHRYTYYVALVAGYFHLVTYIKFIFFNENKISAIADIAIILVLILIVFLVFKLDNYYRKLHLLDQFNNSTLDRFSTILFKRNDIEDNE
;
A
#
# COMPACT_ATOMS: atom_id res chain seq x y z
N MET A 1 -11.43 32.56 -25.72
CA MET A 1 -10.77 31.69 -26.71
C MET A 1 -9.53 31.13 -26.02
N GLN A 2 -9.59 29.92 -25.47
CA GLN A 2 -8.39 29.27 -24.89
C GLN A 2 -7.47 28.91 -26.06
N LEU A 3 -6.23 29.40 -26.03
CA LEU A 3 -5.21 29.03 -27.02
C LEU A 3 -5.10 27.52 -27.06
N ALA A 4 -5.16 26.93 -28.26
CA ALA A 4 -4.80 25.53 -28.46
C ALA A 4 -3.37 25.34 -27.96
N ASN A 5 -3.23 24.62 -26.85
CA ASN A 5 -1.95 24.41 -26.20
C ASN A 5 -1.20 23.31 -26.95
N THR A 6 -0.39 23.68 -27.94
CA THR A 6 0.47 22.75 -28.69
C THR A 6 1.77 22.41 -27.95
N ALA A 7 1.96 22.90 -26.72
CA ALA A 7 3.13 22.56 -25.91
C ALA A 7 3.03 21.10 -25.44
N GLY A 8 3.85 20.22 -26.03
CA GLY A 8 3.84 18.80 -25.74
C GLY A 8 3.07 17.95 -26.75
N GLU A 9 2.92 18.40 -28.00
CA GLU A 9 2.30 17.65 -29.13
C GLU A 9 3.11 16.40 -29.56
N ARG A 10 3.83 15.76 -28.63
CA ARG A 10 4.23 14.37 -28.79
C ARG A 10 3.18 13.55 -28.07
N ARG A 11 2.15 13.13 -28.81
CA ARG A 11 1.19 12.13 -28.33
C ARG A 11 2.02 10.97 -27.79
N LEU A 12 1.95 10.72 -26.49
CA LEU A 12 2.58 9.53 -25.95
C LEU A 12 1.95 8.34 -26.66
N ASP A 13 2.79 7.43 -27.13
CA ASP A 13 2.30 6.16 -27.62
C ASP A 13 1.65 5.41 -26.44
N LEU A 14 0.70 4.54 -26.77
CA LEU A 14 -0.03 3.77 -25.77
C LEU A 14 0.94 2.96 -24.90
N ASP A 15 1.98 2.40 -25.51
CA ASP A 15 3.03 1.64 -24.81
C ASP A 15 3.79 2.48 -23.78
N SER A 16 4.15 3.71 -24.16
CA SER A 16 4.82 4.64 -23.24
C SER A 16 3.91 5.06 -22.09
N THR A 17 2.62 5.28 -22.40
CA THR A 17 1.59 5.61 -21.42
C THR A 17 1.43 4.50 -20.38
N ILE A 18 1.29 3.25 -20.85
CA ILE A 18 1.20 2.06 -20.01
C ILE A 18 2.48 1.92 -19.16
N TYR A 19 3.65 2.13 -19.75
CA TYR A 19 4.93 2.04 -19.05
C TYR A 19 5.00 3.01 -17.85
N PHE A 20 4.71 4.30 -18.03
CA PHE A 20 4.75 5.27 -16.92
C PHE A 20 3.73 4.97 -15.82
N LEU A 21 2.51 4.57 -16.20
CA LEU A 21 1.47 4.18 -15.25
C LEU A 21 1.87 2.92 -14.46
N SER A 22 2.50 1.94 -15.13
CA SER A 22 2.90 0.67 -14.52
C SER A 22 3.98 0.84 -13.46
N ILE A 23 4.97 1.71 -13.68
CA ILE A 23 6.04 1.96 -12.71
C ILE A 23 5.46 2.49 -11.41
N SER A 24 4.63 3.52 -11.50
CA SER A 24 4.04 4.14 -10.32
C SER A 24 3.11 3.17 -9.57
N SER A 25 2.32 2.41 -10.31
CA SER A 25 1.41 1.41 -9.75
C SER A 25 2.17 0.29 -9.05
N CYS A 26 3.28 -0.20 -9.62
CA CYS A 26 4.12 -1.22 -9.03
C CYS A 26 4.71 -0.77 -7.69
N VAL A 27 5.22 0.46 -7.61
CA VAL A 27 5.74 1.03 -6.36
C VAL A 27 4.65 1.12 -5.29
N ILE A 28 3.44 1.57 -5.65
CA ILE A 28 2.30 1.62 -4.71
C ILE A 28 1.93 0.23 -4.20
N LEU A 29 1.85 -0.77 -5.07
CA LEU A 29 1.51 -2.15 -4.69
C LEU A 29 2.58 -2.79 -3.81
N LEU A 30 3.86 -2.61 -4.14
CA LEU A 30 4.98 -3.07 -3.33
C LEU A 30 4.97 -2.40 -1.95
N ALA A 31 4.66 -1.10 -1.90
CA ALA A 31 4.59 -0.35 -0.67
C ALA A 31 3.44 -0.81 0.24
N LEU A 32 2.26 -1.08 -0.35
CA LEU A 32 1.12 -1.67 0.35
C LEU A 32 1.44 -3.06 0.91
N GLY A 33 2.12 -3.91 0.14
CA GLY A 33 2.50 -5.25 0.58
C GLY A 33 3.58 -5.26 1.67
N GLY A 34 4.44 -4.24 1.71
CA GLY A 34 5.52 -4.12 2.68
C GLY A 34 5.16 -3.41 3.99
N LEU A 35 4.01 -2.75 4.06
CA LEU A 35 3.60 -1.84 5.14
C LEU A 35 3.68 -2.43 6.56
N PHE A 36 3.67 -3.77 6.69
CA PHE A 36 3.66 -4.49 7.98
C PHE A 36 5.00 -5.15 8.36
N ARG A 37 6.07 -4.91 7.58
CA ARG A 37 7.44 -5.30 7.95
C ARG A 37 8.07 -4.29 8.94
N ALA A 38 9.27 -4.59 9.43
CA ALA A 38 9.98 -3.80 10.44
C ALA A 38 10.19 -2.30 10.07
N HIS A 39 10.12 -1.95 8.79
CA HIS A 39 10.36 -0.58 8.29
C HIS A 39 9.09 0.12 7.80
N ARG A 40 8.05 0.17 8.65
CA ARG A 40 6.73 0.74 8.29
C ARG A 40 6.81 2.16 7.70
N TYR A 41 7.65 3.03 8.28
CA TYR A 41 7.83 4.41 7.81
C TYR A 41 8.39 4.48 6.38
N THR A 42 9.32 3.60 6.02
CA THR A 42 9.88 3.52 4.67
C THR A 42 8.80 3.20 3.65
N TYR A 43 7.87 2.31 3.99
CA TYR A 43 6.76 1.93 3.13
C TYR A 43 5.71 3.03 3.00
N TYR A 44 5.42 3.80 4.06
CA TYR A 44 4.58 4.99 3.94
C TYR A 44 5.20 6.05 3.02
N VAL A 45 6.50 6.30 3.14
CA VAL A 45 7.24 7.22 2.26
C VAL A 45 7.19 6.74 0.81
N ALA A 46 7.39 5.44 0.57
CA ALA A 46 7.28 4.84 -0.76
C ALA A 46 5.86 4.96 -1.35
N LEU A 47 4.82 4.82 -0.52
CA LEU A 47 3.42 5.01 -0.90
C LEU A 47 3.14 6.45 -1.33
N VAL A 48 3.57 7.42 -0.54
CA VAL A 48 3.40 8.86 -0.86
C VAL A 48 4.16 9.23 -2.12
N ALA A 49 5.42 8.75 -2.25
CA ALA A 49 6.23 8.99 -3.44
C ALA A 49 5.62 8.34 -4.70
N GLY A 50 5.17 7.10 -4.60
CA GLY A 50 4.50 6.38 -5.69
C GLY A 50 3.18 7.03 -6.10
N TYR A 51 2.41 7.55 -5.15
CA TYR A 51 1.20 8.31 -5.46
C TYR A 51 1.52 9.65 -6.14
N PHE A 52 2.54 10.38 -5.67
CA PHE A 52 2.97 11.62 -6.30
C PHE A 52 3.41 11.42 -7.76
N HIS A 53 4.19 10.37 -8.03
CA HIS A 53 4.57 10.00 -9.39
C HIS A 53 3.35 9.70 -10.27
N LEU A 54 2.34 9.00 -9.71
CA LEU A 54 1.12 8.64 -10.43
C LEU A 54 0.35 9.90 -10.85
N VAL A 55 0.20 10.86 -9.93
CA VAL A 55 -0.43 12.16 -10.23
C VAL A 55 0.34 12.90 -11.32
N THR A 56 1.66 13.00 -11.21
CA THR A 56 2.49 13.73 -12.20
C THR A 56 2.41 13.06 -13.57
N TYR A 57 2.46 11.73 -13.66
CA TYR A 57 2.34 11.01 -14.93
C TYR A 57 0.97 11.18 -15.55
N ILE A 58 -0.11 11.05 -14.77
CA ILE A 58 -1.47 11.24 -15.29
C ILE A 58 -1.66 12.67 -15.80
N LYS A 59 -1.18 13.69 -15.06
CA LYS A 59 -1.23 15.07 -15.52
C LYS A 59 -0.40 15.31 -16.77
N PHE A 60 0.75 14.67 -16.89
CA PHE A 60 1.59 14.74 -18.09
C PHE A 60 0.92 14.09 -19.31
N ILE A 61 0.31 12.92 -19.13
CA ILE A 61 -0.37 12.17 -20.20
C ILE A 61 -1.60 12.93 -20.73
N PHE A 62 -2.41 13.51 -19.83
CA PHE A 62 -3.69 14.13 -20.20
C PHE A 62 -3.67 15.66 -20.27
N PHE A 63 -2.49 16.28 -20.20
CA PHE A 63 -2.32 17.73 -20.15
C PHE A 63 -3.00 18.50 -21.31
N ASN A 64 -3.09 17.87 -22.48
CA ASN A 64 -3.54 18.52 -23.72
C ASN A 64 -5.07 18.59 -23.85
N GLU A 65 -5.81 17.70 -23.20
CA GLU A 65 -7.25 17.50 -23.42
C GLU A 65 -8.05 17.91 -22.17
N ASN A 66 -8.58 19.14 -22.14
CA ASN A 66 -9.18 19.72 -20.94
C ASN A 66 -10.37 18.90 -20.37
N LYS A 67 -11.15 18.23 -21.23
CA LYS A 67 -12.24 17.34 -20.80
C LYS A 67 -11.73 16.02 -20.20
N ILE A 68 -10.65 15.47 -20.77
CA ILE A 68 -10.06 14.21 -20.31
C ILE A 68 -9.26 14.44 -19.02
N SER A 69 -8.59 15.59 -18.89
CA SER A 69 -7.89 16.00 -17.67
C SER A 69 -8.83 16.04 -16.46
N ALA A 70 -10.05 16.56 -16.60
CA ALA A 70 -11.01 16.61 -15.49
C ALA A 70 -11.43 15.21 -15.01
N ILE A 71 -11.62 14.27 -15.94
CA ILE A 71 -11.93 12.87 -15.60
C ILE A 71 -10.73 12.20 -14.92
N ALA A 72 -9.52 12.50 -15.40
CA ALA A 72 -8.28 11.98 -14.84
C ALA A 72 -8.06 12.46 -13.39
N ASP A 73 -8.39 13.71 -13.08
CA ASP A 73 -8.33 14.25 -11.72
C ASP A 73 -9.32 13.53 -10.77
N ILE A 74 -10.54 13.22 -11.23
CA ILE A 74 -11.51 12.42 -10.44
C ILE A 74 -10.96 11.01 -10.20
N ALA A 75 -10.36 10.38 -11.22
CA ALA A 75 -9.76 9.05 -11.08
C ALA A 75 -8.60 9.05 -10.06
N ILE A 76 -7.76 10.08 -10.06
CA ILE A 76 -6.68 10.26 -9.08
C ILE A 76 -7.22 10.28 -7.64
N ILE A 77 -8.34 10.98 -7.41
CA ILE A 77 -8.98 11.05 -6.09
C ILE A 77 -9.56 9.69 -5.69
N LEU A 78 -10.21 8.98 -6.62
CA LEU A 78 -10.75 7.64 -6.36
C LEU A 78 -9.63 6.65 -6.01
N VAL A 79 -8.49 6.71 -6.71
CA VAL A 79 -7.31 5.88 -6.40
C VAL A 79 -6.78 6.19 -5.01
N LEU A 80 -6.75 7.46 -4.59
CA LEU A 80 -6.34 7.84 -3.24
C LEU A 80 -7.26 7.22 -2.17
N ILE A 81 -8.58 7.34 -2.36
CA ILE A 81 -9.56 6.76 -1.46
C ILE A 81 -9.36 5.24 -1.36
N LEU A 82 -9.13 4.58 -2.49
CA LEU A 82 -8.86 3.14 -2.54
C LEU A 82 -7.59 2.75 -1.78
N ILE A 83 -6.50 3.52 -1.95
CA ILE A 83 -5.24 3.30 -1.23
C ILE A 83 -5.46 3.41 0.28
N VAL A 84 -6.12 4.49 0.73
CA VAL A 84 -6.41 4.70 2.17
C VAL A 84 -7.27 3.56 2.72
N PHE A 85 -8.30 3.14 1.98
CA PHE A 85 -9.14 2.02 2.35
C PHE A 85 -8.36 0.71 2.46
N LEU A 86 -7.47 0.41 1.51
CA LEU A 86 -6.62 -0.78 1.52
C LEU A 86 -5.66 -0.78 2.72
N VAL A 87 -5.02 0.35 3.00
CA VAL A 87 -4.14 0.51 4.17
C VAL A 87 -4.91 0.21 5.45
N PHE A 88 -6.11 0.79 5.62
CA PHE A 88 -6.93 0.57 6.82
C PHE A 88 -7.40 -0.89 6.95
N LYS A 89 -7.81 -1.51 5.83
CA LYS A 89 -8.24 -2.91 5.81
C LYS A 89 -7.09 -3.84 6.17
N LEU A 90 -5.90 -3.62 5.60
CA LEU A 90 -4.71 -4.40 5.92
C LEU A 90 -4.30 -4.20 7.38
N ASP A 91 -4.29 -2.97 7.90
CA ASP A 91 -3.93 -2.71 9.30
C ASP A 91 -4.84 -3.47 10.26
N ASN A 92 -6.14 -3.43 10.01
CA ASN A 92 -7.10 -4.15 10.82
C ASN A 92 -6.92 -5.69 10.72
N TYR A 93 -6.56 -6.20 9.54
CA TYR A 93 -6.28 -7.63 9.34
C TYR A 93 -5.04 -8.09 10.12
N TYR A 94 -3.93 -7.36 10.01
CA TYR A 94 -2.70 -7.69 10.73
C TYR A 94 -2.83 -7.50 12.25
N ARG A 95 -3.60 -6.51 12.71
CA ARG A 95 -3.87 -6.34 14.13
C ARG A 95 -4.63 -7.53 14.72
N LYS A 96 -5.57 -8.12 13.96
CA LYS A 96 -6.26 -9.36 14.35
C LYS A 96 -5.32 -10.56 14.42
N LEU A 97 -4.42 -10.71 13.44
CA LEU A 97 -3.41 -11.77 13.43
C LEU A 97 -2.47 -11.67 14.65
N HIS A 98 -1.97 -10.47 14.94
CA HIS A 98 -1.09 -10.26 16.10
C HIS A 98 -1.77 -10.63 17.43
N LEU A 99 -3.05 -10.29 17.59
CA LEU A 99 -3.81 -10.68 18.79
C LEU A 99 -3.97 -12.21 18.90
N LEU A 100 -4.18 -12.89 17.77
CA LEU A 100 -4.27 -14.34 17.72
C LEU A 100 -2.93 -15.00 18.07
N ASP A 101 -1.83 -14.51 17.51
CA ASP A 101 -0.47 -15.01 17.81
C ASP A 101 -0.11 -14.78 19.28
N GLN A 102 -0.43 -13.60 19.82
CA GLN A 102 -0.20 -13.30 21.23
C GLN A 102 -1.02 -14.21 22.15
N PHE A 103 -2.27 -14.48 21.80
CA PHE A 103 -3.12 -15.42 22.54
C PHE A 103 -2.57 -16.84 22.48
N ASN A 104 -2.14 -17.30 21.31
CA ASN A 104 -1.59 -18.64 21.13
C ASN A 104 -0.28 -18.82 21.90
N ASN A 105 0.63 -17.86 21.80
CA ASN A 105 1.91 -17.88 22.54
C ASN A 105 1.68 -17.83 24.06
N SER A 106 0.77 -16.99 24.55
CA SER A 106 0.42 -16.92 25.97
C SER A 106 -0.18 -18.24 26.48
N THR A 107 -1.01 -18.88 25.65
CA THR A 107 -1.62 -20.18 25.98
C THR A 107 -0.57 -21.29 26.01
N LEU A 108 0.32 -21.33 25.00
CA LEU A 108 1.42 -22.28 24.93
C LEU A 108 2.38 -22.12 26.12
N ASP A 109 2.70 -20.88 26.50
CA ASP A 109 3.57 -20.57 27.64
C ASP A 109 2.96 -21.04 28.97
N ARG A 110 1.65 -20.84 29.14
CA ARG A 110 0.91 -21.38 30.30
C ARG A 110 0.94 -22.90 30.34
N PHE A 111 0.70 -23.58 29.21
CA PHE A 111 0.75 -25.03 29.15
C PHE A 111 2.15 -25.58 29.43
N SER A 112 3.19 -24.96 28.85
CA SER A 112 4.59 -25.28 29.11
C SER A 112 4.91 -25.16 30.60
N THR A 113 4.53 -24.04 31.22
CA THR A 113 4.75 -23.79 32.65
C THR A 113 4.05 -24.83 33.53
N ILE A 114 2.82 -25.24 33.19
CA ILE A 114 2.09 -26.27 33.94
C ILE A 114 2.76 -27.65 33.79
N LEU A 115 3.21 -28.00 32.59
CA LEU A 115 3.92 -29.26 32.33
C LEU A 115 5.25 -29.33 33.08
N PHE A 116 6.08 -28.29 32.99
CA PHE A 116 7.36 -28.23 33.71
C PHE A 116 7.15 -28.23 35.23
N LYS A 117 6.17 -27.45 35.73
CA LYS A 117 5.82 -27.45 37.15
C LYS A 117 5.34 -28.82 37.64
N ARG A 118 4.69 -29.61 36.79
CA ARG A 118 4.28 -30.98 37.14
C ARG A 118 5.46 -31.96 37.13
N ASN A 119 6.38 -31.83 36.18
CA ASN A 119 7.58 -32.66 36.10
C ASN A 119 8.49 -32.47 37.33
N ASP A 120 8.65 -31.23 37.80
CA ASP A 120 9.39 -30.91 39.03
C ASP A 120 8.75 -31.52 40.30
N ILE A 121 7.46 -31.87 40.27
CA ILE A 121 6.76 -32.52 41.39
C ILE A 121 6.96 -34.05 41.35
N GLU A 122 6.99 -34.66 40.15
CA GLU A 122 7.25 -36.10 39.98
C GLU A 122 8.72 -36.48 40.26
N ASP A 123 9.69 -35.58 40.03
CA ASP A 123 11.11 -35.83 40.32
C ASP A 123 11.50 -35.66 41.82
N ASN A 124 10.59 -35.13 42.65
CA ASN A 124 10.82 -34.85 44.08
C ASN A 124 10.04 -35.79 45.03
N GLU A 125 9.38 -36.83 44.52
CA GLU A 125 8.82 -37.96 45.28
C GLU A 125 9.74 -39.19 45.22
#